data_AF-A0A133U3Q7-F1
#
_entry.id   AF-A0A133U3Q7-F1
#
_cell.length_a   1.000
_cell.length_b   1.000
_cell.length_c   1.000
_cell.angle_alpha   90.00
_cell.angle_beta   90.00
_cell.angle_gamma   90.00
#
_symmetry.space_group_name_H-M   'P 1'
#
loop_
_entity.id
_entity.type
_entity.pdbx_description
1 polymer ?
#
loop_
_entity_poly.entity_id
_entity_poly.type
_entity_poly.pdbx_seq_one_letter_code
_entity_poly.pdbx_strand_id
1 'polypeptide(L)'
;MAVMELYVLVGLISAAFIGGGRVLEKRGVEDLPHFSEKQWFKDGKIQFSRIRKVMKKLLNSYFLSGVFLDVAGWLLTLKALAIGFISIIQPLKAFGNLVAVLLGVIWLNENLDTSEYLGIGLIIVGTVLINMVA
;
A
#
# COMPACT_ATOMS: atom_id res chain seq x y z
N MET A 1 14.20 -24.58 -10.61
CA MET A 1 13.81 -23.50 -11.54
C MET A 1 12.36 -23.11 -11.34
N ALA A 2 11.38 -24.00 -11.56
CA ALA A 2 9.94 -23.69 -11.38
C ALA A 2 9.53 -23.14 -10.00
N VAL A 3 10.11 -23.65 -8.91
CA VAL A 3 9.84 -23.14 -7.55
C VAL A 3 10.33 -21.69 -7.38
N MET A 4 11.45 -21.35 -8.05
CA MET A 4 12.05 -20.02 -8.00
C MET A 4 11.16 -18.99 -8.70
N GLU A 5 10.68 -19.34 -9.90
CA GLU A 5 9.74 -18.52 -10.65
C GLU A 5 8.41 -18.34 -9.91
N LEU A 6 7.94 -19.39 -9.23
CA LEU A 6 6.66 -19.36 -8.51
C LEU A 6 6.66 -18.35 -7.36
N TYR A 7 7.67 -18.34 -6.48
CA TYR A 7 7.66 -17.43 -5.34
C TYR A 7 7.90 -15.97 -5.74
N VAL A 8 8.68 -15.73 -6.81
CA VAL A 8 8.85 -14.38 -7.40
C VAL A 8 7.51 -13.88 -7.97
N LEU A 9 6.81 -14.73 -8.73
CA LEU A 9 5.50 -14.40 -9.28
C LEU A 9 4.49 -14.10 -8.16
N VAL A 10 4.41 -14.96 -7.13
CA VAL A 10 3.53 -14.76 -5.98
C VAL A 10 3.89 -13.47 -5.23
N GLY A 11 5.18 -13.16 -5.06
CA GLY A 11 5.66 -11.93 -4.45
C GLY A 11 5.33 -10.67 -5.27
N LEU A 12 5.37 -10.74 -6.60
CA LEU A 12 4.97 -9.63 -7.47
C LEU A 12 3.46 -9.37 -7.40
N ILE A 13 2.65 -10.42 -7.46
CA ILE A 13 1.19 -10.32 -7.33
C ILE A 13 0.83 -9.75 -5.95
N SER A 14 1.49 -10.24 -4.89
CA SER A 14 1.25 -9.76 -3.53
C SER A 14 1.58 -8.27 -3.39
N ALA A 15 2.72 -7.84 -3.94
CA ALA A 15 3.14 -6.45 -3.94
C ALA A 15 2.15 -5.57 -4.71
N ALA A 16 1.65 -6.02 -5.87
CA ALA A 16 0.64 -5.30 -6.64
C ALA A 16 -0.68 -5.14 -5.87
N PHE A 17 -1.11 -6.18 -5.16
CA PHE A 17 -2.33 -6.14 -4.35
C PHE A 17 -2.22 -5.12 -3.22
N ILE A 18 -1.12 -5.12 -2.47
CA ILE A 18 -0.86 -4.12 -1.41
C ILE A 18 -0.76 -2.72 -2.03
N GLY A 19 -0.07 -2.58 -3.16
CA GLY A 19 0.05 -1.30 -3.87
C GLY A 19 -1.31 -0.71 -4.25
N GLY A 20 -2.17 -1.52 -4.90
CA GLY A 20 -3.52 -1.11 -5.24
C GLY A 20 -4.43 -0.89 -4.03
N GLY A 21 -4.27 -1.72 -2.99
CA GLY A 21 -5.00 -1.62 -1.73
C GLY A 21 -4.83 -0.24 -1.09
N ARG A 22 -3.58 0.22 -0.97
CA ARG A 22 -3.26 1.55 -0.41
C ARG A 22 -3.88 2.71 -1.18
N VAL A 23 -4.02 2.61 -2.49
CA VAL A 23 -4.62 3.68 -3.30
C VAL A 23 -6.13 3.73 -3.07
N LEU A 24 -6.79 2.57 -2.96
CA LEU A 24 -8.20 2.47 -2.60
C LEU A 24 -8.45 2.98 -1.18
N GLU A 25 -7.56 2.66 -0.23
CA GLU A 25 -7.61 3.20 1.13
C GLU A 25 -7.44 4.71 1.13
N LYS A 26 -6.46 5.24 0.40
CA LYS A 26 -6.23 6.68 0.22
C LYS A 26 -7.50 7.38 -0.27
N ARG A 27 -8.17 6.82 -1.28
CA ARG A 27 -9.46 7.32 -1.76
C ARG A 27 -10.54 7.25 -0.67
N GLY A 28 -10.61 6.12 0.02
CA GLY A 28 -11.60 5.86 1.07
C GLY A 28 -11.44 6.76 2.30
N VAL A 29 -10.27 7.35 2.54
CA VAL A 29 -10.02 8.27 3.66
C VAL A 29 -10.11 9.75 3.30
N GLU A 30 -10.30 10.10 2.03
CA GLU A 30 -10.30 11.50 1.55
C GLU A 30 -11.41 12.33 2.21
N ASP A 31 -12.58 11.73 2.45
CA ASP A 31 -13.73 12.37 3.07
C ASP A 31 -13.70 12.37 4.62
N LEU A 32 -12.60 11.96 5.23
CA LEU A 32 -12.49 11.94 6.69
C LEU A 32 -12.32 13.36 7.24
N PRO A 33 -12.91 13.65 8.42
CA PRO A 33 -12.71 14.94 9.06
C PRO A 33 -11.22 15.12 9.38
N HIS A 34 -10.67 16.31 9.13
CA HIS A 34 -9.30 16.64 9.52
C HIS A 34 -9.07 16.31 11.00
N PHE A 35 -8.02 15.55 11.27
CA PHE A 35 -7.69 15.09 12.61
C PHE A 35 -6.95 16.21 13.36
N SER A 36 -7.67 17.01 14.14
CA SER A 36 -7.07 17.96 15.09
C SER A 36 -7.15 17.42 16.52
N GLU A 37 -6.04 17.45 17.27
CA GLU A 37 -5.94 16.92 18.65
C GLU A 37 -7.07 17.42 19.57
N LYS A 38 -7.40 18.71 19.48
CA LYS A 38 -8.47 19.37 20.26
C LYS A 38 -9.86 18.78 20.01
N GLN A 39 -10.04 18.07 18.90
CA GLN A 39 -11.33 17.48 18.54
C GLN A 39 -11.49 16.03 19.02
N TRP A 40 -10.39 15.36 19.35
CA TRP A 40 -10.39 13.99 19.90
C TRP A 40 -10.49 13.99 21.42
N PHE A 41 -9.87 15.01 22.04
CA PHE A 41 -9.88 15.23 23.47
C PHE A 41 -10.61 16.53 23.79
N LYS A 42 -11.80 16.43 24.39
CA LYS A 42 -12.51 17.59 24.95
C LYS A 42 -12.61 17.39 26.45
N ASP A 43 -12.15 18.39 27.21
CA ASP A 43 -12.15 18.38 28.67
C ASP A 43 -11.42 17.17 29.29
N GLY A 44 -10.31 16.74 28.66
CA GLY A 44 -9.51 15.59 29.09
C GLY A 44 -10.16 14.23 28.84
N LYS A 45 -11.29 14.17 28.13
CA LYS A 45 -12.03 12.93 27.83
C LYS A 45 -12.01 12.61 26.33
N ILE A 46 -11.92 11.32 26.02
CA ILE A 46 -11.99 10.78 24.65
C ILE A 46 -13.43 10.84 24.14
N GLN A 47 -13.63 11.41 22.95
CA GLN A 47 -14.94 11.46 22.31
C GLN A 47 -15.28 10.18 21.53
N PHE A 48 -15.82 9.17 22.22
CA PHE A 48 -16.25 7.90 21.59
C PHE A 48 -17.31 8.07 20.48
N SER A 49 -18.18 9.08 20.58
CA SER A 49 -19.17 9.39 19.54
C SER A 49 -18.50 9.75 18.20
N ARG A 50 -17.37 10.45 18.26
CA ARG A 50 -16.59 10.86 17.09
C ARG A 50 -15.83 9.70 16.49
N ILE A 51 -15.22 8.85 17.34
CA ILE A 51 -14.60 7.59 16.93
C ILE A 51 -15.60 6.75 16.13
N ARG A 52 -16.82 6.56 16.66
CA ARG A 52 -17.88 5.81 15.97
C ARG A 52 -18.26 6.42 14.63
N LYS A 53 -18.28 7.76 14.51
CA LYS A 53 -18.58 8.45 13.25
C LYS A 53 -17.48 8.26 12.21
N VAL A 54 -16.20 8.34 12.61
CA VAL A 54 -15.05 8.06 11.75
C VAL A 54 -15.07 6.60 11.30
N MET A 55 -15.27 5.66 12.22
CA MET A 55 -15.39 4.23 11.89
C MET A 55 -16.50 3.96 10.88
N LYS A 56 -17.68 4.57 11.04
CA LYS A 56 -18.77 4.42 10.05
C LYS A 56 -18.40 4.98 8.67
N LYS A 57 -17.66 6.10 8.62
CA LYS A 57 -17.16 6.65 7.36
C LYS A 57 -16.11 5.76 6.70
N LEU A 58 -15.25 5.10 7.49
CA LEU A 58 -14.26 4.15 7.01
C LEU A 58 -14.90 2.88 6.41
N LEU A 59 -16.15 2.55 6.74
CA LEU A 59 -16.86 1.41 6.13
C LEU A 59 -17.35 1.70 4.69
N ASN A 60 -16.77 2.68 4.00
CA ASN A 60 -17.06 2.90 2.59
C ASN A 60 -16.44 1.81 1.71
N SER A 61 -16.99 1.62 0.51
CA SER A 61 -16.59 0.55 -0.40
C SER A 61 -15.13 0.63 -0.81
N TYR A 62 -14.57 1.84 -1.01
CA TYR A 62 -13.18 2.01 -1.39
C TYR A 62 -12.23 1.52 -0.29
N PHE A 63 -12.41 2.00 0.94
CA PHE A 63 -11.60 1.58 2.07
C PHE A 63 -11.71 0.07 2.33
N LEU A 64 -12.93 -0.48 2.30
CA LEU A 64 -13.13 -1.93 2.49
C LEU A 64 -12.46 -2.76 1.38
N SER A 65 -12.55 -2.32 0.13
CA SER A 65 -11.86 -2.98 -0.99
C SER A 65 -10.34 -2.87 -0.87
N GLY A 66 -9.83 -1.74 -0.38
CA GLY A 66 -8.41 -1.54 -0.11
C GLY A 66 -7.89 -2.48 0.97
N VAL A 67 -8.58 -2.54 2.12
CA VAL A 67 -8.27 -3.47 3.22
C VAL A 67 -8.32 -4.92 2.74
N PHE A 68 -9.30 -5.28 1.90
CA PHE A 68 -9.38 -6.63 1.34
C PHE A 68 -8.16 -6.96 0.48
N LEU A 69 -7.73 -6.05 -0.39
CA LEU A 69 -6.52 -6.24 -1.20
C LEU A 69 -5.26 -6.32 -0.34
N ASP A 70 -5.14 -5.49 0.69
CA ASP A 70 -4.01 -5.50 1.62
C ASP A 70 -3.92 -6.82 2.39
N VAL A 71 -5.05 -7.33 2.89
CA VAL A 71 -5.11 -8.65 3.56
C VAL A 71 -4.75 -9.77 2.58
N ALA A 72 -5.33 -9.76 1.37
CA ALA A 72 -5.02 -10.77 0.36
C ALA A 72 -3.53 -10.73 -0.06
N GLY A 73 -2.99 -9.54 -0.28
CA GLY A 73 -1.58 -9.33 -0.60
C GLY A 73 -0.65 -9.72 0.56
N TRP A 74 -1.02 -9.44 1.80
CA TRP A 74 -0.26 -9.89 2.96
C TRP A 74 -0.23 -11.42 3.06
N LEU A 75 -1.37 -12.10 2.85
CA LEU A 75 -1.43 -13.57 2.83
C LEU A 75 -0.58 -14.18 1.70
N LEU A 76 -0.60 -13.58 0.50
CA LEU A 76 0.27 -14.00 -0.60
C LEU A 76 1.75 -13.77 -0.28
N THR A 77 2.07 -12.69 0.44
CA THR A 77 3.44 -12.42 0.90
C THR A 77 3.90 -13.48 1.92
N LEU A 78 3.04 -13.88 2.85
CA LEU A 78 3.33 -15.00 3.76
C LEU A 78 3.60 -16.29 2.98
N LYS A 79 2.79 -16.56 1.94
CA LYS A 79 3.01 -17.71 1.07
C LYS A 79 4.35 -17.62 0.36
N ALA A 80 4.69 -16.48 -0.24
CA ALA A 80 5.98 -16.29 -0.91
C ALA A 80 7.14 -16.50 0.07
N LEU A 81 7.07 -15.93 1.27
CA LEU A 81 8.10 -16.08 2.31
C LEU A 81 8.25 -17.52 2.79
N ALA A 82 7.18 -18.32 2.77
CA ALA A 82 7.24 -19.73 3.15
C ALA A 82 8.00 -20.61 2.14
N ILE A 83 8.11 -20.18 0.87
CA ILE A 83 8.69 -20.98 -0.22
C ILE A 83 9.90 -20.32 -0.90
N GLY A 84 10.33 -19.14 -0.44
CA GLY A 84 11.36 -18.33 -1.08
C GLY A 84 12.18 -17.51 -0.11
N PHE A 85 13.27 -16.91 -0.60
CA PHE A 85 14.17 -16.14 0.24
C PHE A 85 13.63 -14.74 0.51
N ILE A 86 13.70 -14.33 1.78
CA ILE A 86 13.36 -12.98 2.22
C ILE A 86 14.19 -11.89 1.50
N SER A 87 15.44 -12.21 1.13
CA SER A 87 16.34 -11.32 0.38
C SER A 87 15.84 -10.98 -1.02
N ILE A 88 14.95 -11.79 -1.60
CA ILE A 88 14.34 -11.54 -2.92
C ILE A 88 12.94 -10.93 -2.74
N ILE A 89 12.16 -11.46 -1.80
CA ILE A 89 10.76 -11.05 -1.61
C ILE A 89 10.63 -9.62 -1.04
N GLN A 90 11.52 -9.20 -0.14
CA GLN A 90 11.43 -7.85 0.44
C GLN A 90 11.70 -6.75 -0.59
N PRO A 91 12.74 -6.86 -1.44
CA PRO A 91 12.93 -5.93 -2.57
C PRO A 91 11.75 -5.92 -3.54
N LEU A 92 11.12 -7.07 -3.83
CA LEU A 92 9.95 -7.13 -4.71
C LEU A 92 8.78 -6.26 -4.22
N LYS A 93 8.66 -5.98 -2.91
CA LYS A 93 7.62 -5.07 -2.40
C LYS A 93 7.76 -3.63 -2.91
N ALA A 94 8.95 -3.21 -3.32
CA ALA A 94 9.14 -1.90 -3.94
C ALA A 94 8.35 -1.77 -5.26
N PHE A 95 8.12 -2.87 -5.98
CA PHE A 95 7.20 -2.90 -7.12
C PHE A 95 5.79 -2.48 -6.73
N GLY A 96 5.30 -2.91 -5.55
CA GLY A 96 4.00 -2.48 -5.03
C GLY A 96 3.91 -0.97 -4.82
N ASN A 97 5.00 -0.33 -4.39
CA ASN A 97 5.04 1.13 -4.29
C ASN A 97 4.94 1.80 -5.67
N LEU A 98 5.57 1.23 -6.71
CA LEU A 98 5.42 1.73 -8.08
C LEU A 98 3.99 1.63 -8.57
N VAL A 99 3.33 0.49 -8.32
CA VAL A 99 1.90 0.32 -8.63
C VAL A 99 1.07 1.38 -7.91
N ALA A 100 1.32 1.61 -6.62
CA ALA A 100 0.60 2.61 -5.84
C ALA A 100 0.77 4.03 -6.42
N VAL A 101 2.00 4.41 -6.76
CA VAL A 101 2.32 5.72 -7.36
C VAL A 101 1.65 5.88 -8.73
N LEU A 102 1.74 4.87 -9.60
CA LEU A 102 1.13 4.91 -10.93
C LEU A 102 -0.39 5.09 -10.83
N LEU A 103 -1.03 4.33 -9.94
CA LEU A 103 -2.46 4.46 -9.69
C LEU A 103 -2.80 5.79 -8.99
N GLY A 104 -1.94 6.34 -8.14
CA GLY A 104 -2.12 7.66 -7.55
C GLY A 104 -2.16 8.77 -8.61
N VAL A 105 -1.22 8.76 -9.55
CA VAL A 105 -1.20 9.73 -10.66
C VAL A 105 -2.41 9.56 -11.57
N ILE A 106 -2.74 8.32 -11.98
CA ILE A 106 -3.79 8.07 -12.99
C ILE A 106 -5.20 8.17 -12.40
N TRP A 107 -5.42 7.64 -11.20
CA TRP A 107 -6.76 7.47 -10.63
C TRP A 107 -7.09 8.50 -9.55
N LEU A 108 -6.10 8.93 -8.74
CA LEU A 108 -6.29 10.00 -7.75
C LEU A 108 -5.98 11.40 -8.32
N ASN A 109 -5.47 11.49 -9.56
CA ASN A 109 -4.99 12.74 -10.18
C ASN A 109 -3.99 13.49 -9.29
N GLU A 110 -3.13 12.74 -8.60
CA GLU A 110 -2.05 13.32 -7.81
C GLU A 110 -1.02 13.97 -8.74
N ASN A 111 -0.74 15.26 -8.53
CA ASN A 111 0.29 15.99 -9.28
C ASN A 111 1.63 15.81 -8.57
N LEU A 112 2.55 15.13 -9.23
CA LEU A 112 3.91 14.94 -8.74
C LEU A 112 4.83 16.03 -9.30
N ASP A 113 5.75 16.51 -8.47
CA ASP A 113 6.82 17.40 -8.89
C ASP A 113 7.93 16.63 -9.64
N THR A 114 8.75 17.36 -10.40
CA THR A 114 9.86 16.81 -11.19
C THR A 114 10.86 16.04 -10.29
N SER A 115 11.06 16.51 -9.06
CA SER A 115 11.90 15.84 -8.07
C SER A 115 11.33 14.49 -7.62
N GLU A 116 10.01 14.36 -7.51
CA GLU A 116 9.34 13.11 -7.12
C GLU A 116 9.44 12.07 -8.25
N TYR A 117 9.28 12.49 -9.51
CA TYR A 117 9.50 11.61 -10.66
C TYR A 117 10.93 11.05 -10.71
N LEU A 118 11.94 11.89 -10.42
CA LEU A 118 13.33 11.43 -10.34
C LEU A 118 13.54 10.43 -9.20
N GLY A 119 12.94 10.68 -8.03
CA GLY A 119 12.97 9.76 -6.90
C GLY A 119 12.34 8.40 -7.23
N ILE A 120 11.18 8.40 -7.90
CA ILE A 120 10.51 7.19 -8.38
C ILE A 120 11.42 6.44 -9.37
N GLY A 121 12.02 7.15 -10.33
CA GLY A 121 12.98 6.58 -11.27
C GLY A 121 14.16 5.90 -10.57
N LEU A 122 14.71 6.53 -9.54
CA LEU A 122 15.82 5.96 -8.75
C LEU A 122 15.40 4.70 -7.97
N ILE A 123 14.18 4.67 -7.41
CA ILE A 123 13.63 3.48 -6.75
C ILE A 123 13.46 2.34 -7.76
N ILE A 124 12.98 2.62 -8.98
CA ILE A 124 12.86 1.62 -10.04
C ILE A 124 14.23 1.02 -10.35
N VAL A 125 15.22 1.88 -10.61
CA VAL A 125 16.59 1.45 -10.93
C VAL A 125 17.18 0.62 -9.80
N GLY A 126 17.09 1.10 -8.55
CA GLY A 126 17.57 0.35 -7.38
C GLY A 126 16.89 -1.00 -7.21
N THR A 127 15.58 -1.09 -7.45
CA THR A 127 14.82 -2.34 -7.36
C THR A 127 15.22 -3.34 -8.43
N VAL A 128 15.43 -2.89 -9.67
CA VAL A 128 15.91 -3.74 -10.78
C VAL A 128 17.32 -4.24 -10.48
N LEU A 129 18.22 -3.38 -10.02
CA LEU A 129 19.58 -3.76 -9.67
C LEU A 129 19.64 -4.83 -8.57
N ILE A 130 18.82 -4.70 -7.51
CA ILE A 130 18.76 -5.72 -6.45
C ILE A 130 18.30 -7.08 -7.00
N ASN A 131 17.30 -7.09 -7.89
CA ASN A 131 16.77 -8.33 -8.46
C ASN A 131 17.65 -8.93 -9.58
N MET A 132 18.47 -8.13 -10.28
CA MET A 132 19.42 -8.66 -11.26
C MET A 132 20.64 -9.35 -10.63
N VAL A 133 20.95 -9.01 -9.38
CA VAL A 133 22.12 -9.53 -8.65
C VAL A 133 21.78 -10.78 -7.82
N ALA A 134 20.49 -11.09 -7.63
CA ALA A 134 19.99 -12.25 -6.90
C ALA A 134 19.68 -13.43 -7.82
#